data_AF-A0A950ZRF6-F1
#
_entry.id   AF-A0A950ZRF6-F1
#
_cell.length_a   1.000
_cell.length_b   1.000
_cell.length_c   1.000
_cell.angle_alpha   90.00
_cell.angle_beta   90.00
_cell.angle_gamma   90.00
#
_symmetry.space_group_name_H-M   'P 1'
#
loop_
_entity.id
_entity.type
_entity.pdbx_description
1 polymer ?
#
loop_
_entity_poly.entity_id
_entity_poly.type
_entity_poly.pdbx_seq_one_letter_code
_entity_poly.pdbx_strand_id
1 'polypeptide(L)' 'GLDAAQALASNDSYSFFDALGDLIKTGPTNTNVNDVMLLFAF' A
#
# COMPACT_ATOMS: atom_id res chain seq x y z
N GLY A 1 17.94 4.73 4.85
CA GLY A 1 16.52 4.35 4.98
C GLY A 1 15.96 4.07 3.60
N LEU A 2 14.72 3.59 3.51
CA LEU A 2 14.03 3.42 2.22
C LEU A 2 13.75 4.80 1.58
N ASP A 3 13.86 4.90 0.25
CA ASP A 3 13.57 6.14 -0.50
C ASP A 3 12.19 6.04 -1.16
N ALA A 4 11.21 6.74 -0.58
CA ALA A 4 9.84 6.74 -1.07
C ALA A 4 9.69 7.39 -2.45
N ALA A 5 10.48 8.43 -2.74
CA ALA A 5 10.40 9.15 -4.00
C ALA A 5 10.94 8.30 -5.15
N GLN A 6 12.04 7.59 -4.92
CA GLN A 6 12.58 6.64 -5.88
C GLN A 6 11.60 5.49 -6.15
N ALA A 7 11.05 4.88 -5.10
CA ALA A 7 10.09 3.78 -5.24
C ALA A 7 8.84 4.20 -6.02
N LEU A 8 8.33 5.41 -5.77
CA LEU A 8 7.21 5.96 -6.53
C LEU A 8 7.59 6.20 -8.00
N ALA A 9 8.77 6.78 -8.28
CA ALA A 9 9.23 7.06 -9.64
C ALA A 9 9.45 5.77 -10.46
N SER A 10 9.80 4.67 -9.82
CA SER A 10 9.95 3.36 -10.45
C SER A 10 8.68 2.51 -10.47
N ASN A 11 7.54 3.01 -9.96
CA ASN A 11 6.30 2.26 -9.75
C ASN A 11 6.48 0.99 -8.88
N ASP A 12 7.41 1.02 -7.92
CA ASP A 12 7.71 -0.08 -7.00
C ASP A 12 7.22 0.22 -5.57
N SER A 13 5.99 0.69 -5.44
CA SER A 13 5.37 0.99 -4.14
C SER A 13 5.17 -0.27 -3.29
N TYR A 14 4.94 -1.43 -3.92
CA TYR A 14 4.76 -2.69 -3.21
C TYR A 14 5.99 -3.07 -2.37
N SER A 15 7.19 -3.12 -2.98
CA SER A 15 8.41 -3.53 -2.27
C SER A 15 8.77 -2.55 -1.15
N PHE A 16 8.50 -1.26 -1.35
CA PHE A 16 8.68 -0.23 -0.33
C PHE A 16 7.81 -0.49 0.90
N PHE A 17 6.50 -0.71 0.73
CA PHE A 17 5.59 -0.95 1.86
C PHE A 17 5.74 -2.35 2.47
N ASP A 18 6.15 -3.37 1.71
CA ASP A 18 6.43 -4.71 2.24
C ASP A 18 7.63 -4.69 3.19
N ALA A 19 8.68 -3.93 2.84
CA ALA A 19 9.86 -3.74 3.69
C ALA A 19 9.57 -2.97 4.99
N LEU A 20 8.51 -2.14 5.01
CA LEU A 20 8.03 -1.45 6.21
C LEU A 20 7.10 -2.33 7.07
N GLY A 21 6.50 -3.36 6.48
CA GLY A 21 5.41 -4.11 7.11
C GLY A 21 4.05 -3.40 7.07
N ASP A 22 3.91 -2.34 6.27
CA ASP A 22 2.71 -1.47 6.21
C ASP A 22 1.69 -1.90 5.14
N LEU A 23 1.90 -3.05 4.49
CA LEU A 23 0.94 -3.60 3.53
C LEU A 23 -0.32 -4.13 4.22
N ILE A 24 -1.48 -3.66 3.77
CA ILE A 24 -2.78 -4.24 4.13
C ILE A 24 -3.00 -5.50 3.26
N LYS A 25 -2.79 -6.69 3.84
CA LYS A 25 -2.99 -7.99 3.17
C LYS A 25 -4.29 -8.65 3.63
N THR A 26 -5.36 -8.55 2.85
CA THR A 26 -6.69 -9.12 3.19
C THR A 26 -6.86 -10.59 2.82
N GLY A 27 -6.06 -11.09 1.87
CA GLY A 27 -6.35 -12.35 1.18
C GLY A 27 -7.53 -12.23 0.19
N PRO A 28 -7.97 -13.35 -0.42
CA PRO A 28 -9.10 -13.35 -1.33
C PRO A 28 -10.41 -13.05 -0.61
N THR A 29 -11.07 -11.95 -0.99
CA THR A 29 -12.36 -11.51 -0.40
C THR A 29 -13.59 -12.10 -1.10
N ASN A 30 -13.40 -12.71 -2.28
CA ASN A 30 -14.45 -13.30 -3.12
C ASN A 30 -15.54 -12.31 -3.60
N THR A 31 -15.24 -11.01 -3.62
CA THR A 31 -16.09 -9.97 -4.20
C THR A 31 -15.21 -8.79 -4.64
N ASN A 32 -15.72 -7.95 -5.55
CA ASN A 32 -15.06 -6.73 -5.97
C ASN A 32 -16.08 -5.59 -6.09
N VAL A 33 -15.90 -4.54 -5.30
CA VAL A 33 -16.69 -3.30 -5.34
C VAL A 33 -15.79 -2.07 -5.48
N ASN A 34 -14.60 -2.26 -6.05
CA ASN A 34 -13.53 -1.26 -6.19
C ASN A 34 -12.91 -0.83 -4.84
N ASP A 35 -12.27 0.34 -4.82
CA ASP A 35 -11.41 0.82 -3.74
C ASP A 35 -12.15 1.63 -2.68
N VAL A 36 -11.62 1.63 -1.46
CA VAL A 36 -12.03 2.51 -0.36
C VAL A 36 -10.79 3.09 0.31
N MET A 37 -10.81 4.40 0.59
CA MET A 37 -9.77 5.09 1.35
C MET A 37 -10.36 5.64 2.64
N LEU A 38 -9.74 5.32 3.77
CA LEU A 38 -10.14 5.81 5.10
C LEU A 38 -9.15 6.87 5.57
N LEU A 39 -9.65 8.04 5.94
CA LEU A 39 -8.88 9.12 6.53
C LEU A 39 -9.41 9.41 7.93
N PHE A 40 -8.54 9.29 8.94
CA PHE A 40 -8.87 9.60 10.32
C PHE A 40 -8.15 10.89 10.72
N ALA A 41 -8.86 11.82 11.38
CA ALA A 41 -8.32 13.05 11.94
C ALA A 41 -8.79 13.19 13.39
N PHE A 42 -7.91 13.66 14.26
CA PHE A 42 -8.13 13.80 15.71
C PHE A 42 -8.06 15.27 16.11
#